data_AF-A0A6G0XUT9-F1
#
_entry.id   AF-A0A6G0XUT9-F1
#
_cell.length_a   1.000
_cell.length_b   1.000
_cell.length_c   1.000
_cell.angle_alpha   90.00
_cell.angle_beta   90.00
_cell.angle_gamma   90.00
#
_symmetry.space_group_name_H-M   'P 1'
#
loop_
_entity.id
_entity.type
_entity.pdbx_description
1 polymer ?
#
loop_
_entity_poly.entity_id
_entity_poly.type
_entity_poly.pdbx_seq_one_letter_code
_entity_poly.pdbx_strand_id
1 'polypeptide(L)' 'MFKVITVCMWLFAFNNLVSSEFIYEGLSNSVEPDWWQTEIIYQIYVRSFKDSDGDGVGDLN' A
#
# COMPACT_ATOMS: atom_id res chain seq x y z
N MET A 1 -46.14 17.98 6.65
CA MET A 1 -44.80 18.62 6.60
C MET A 1 -43.80 17.89 7.50
N PHE A 2 -44.03 17.78 8.82
CA PHE A 2 -43.11 17.10 9.75
C PHE A 2 -42.74 15.65 9.41
N LYS A 3 -43.71 14.83 8.96
CA LYS A 3 -43.46 13.43 8.58
C LYS A 3 -42.50 13.27 7.40
N VAL A 4 -42.54 14.18 6.43
CA VAL A 4 -41.65 14.17 5.24
C VAL A 4 -40.22 14.52 5.66
N ILE A 5 -40.09 15.53 6.53
CA ILE A 5 -38.80 15.97 7.06
C ILE A 5 -38.11 14.85 7.83
N THR A 6 -38.85 14.12 8.69
CA THR A 6 -38.30 12.97 9.41
C THR A 6 -37.82 11.87 8.45
N VAL A 7 -38.62 11.50 7.44
CA VAL A 7 -38.22 10.48 6.46
C VAL A 7 -36.95 10.90 5.71
N CYS A 8 -36.83 12.15 5.28
CA CYS A 8 -35.61 12.65 4.63
C CYS A 8 -34.38 12.60 5.54
N MET A 9 -34.53 12.96 6.82
CA MET A 9 -33.42 12.86 7.78
C MET A 9 -32.97 11.41 8.00
N TRP A 10 -33.92 10.47 8.11
CA TRP A 10 -33.61 9.06 8.25
C TRP A 10 -32.96 8.48 6.99
N LEU A 11 -33.43 8.87 5.79
CA LEU A 11 -32.80 8.48 4.53
C LEU A 11 -31.37 9.03 4.44
N PHE A 12 -31.14 10.28 4.81
CA PHE A 12 -29.79 10.86 4.82
C PHE A 12 -28.88 10.11 5.81
N ALA A 13 -29.33 9.88 7.05
CA ALA A 13 -28.56 9.13 8.04
C ALA A 13 -28.26 7.70 7.57
N PHE A 14 -29.21 7.02 6.95
CA PHE A 14 -29.03 5.68 6.39
C PHE A 14 -28.01 5.65 5.25
N ASN A 15 -28.08 6.60 4.31
CA ASN A 15 -27.11 6.71 3.22
C ASN A 15 -25.69 6.96 3.76
N ASN A 16 -25.53 7.79 4.79
CA ASN A 16 -24.22 8.03 5.41
C ASN A 16 -23.69 6.77 6.10
N LEU A 17 -24.55 6.03 6.80
CA LEU A 17 -24.15 4.79 7.48
C LEU A 17 -23.66 3.73 6.49
N VAL A 18 -24.44 3.46 5.44
CA VAL A 18 -24.08 2.49 4.39
C VAL A 18 -22.81 2.90 3.65
N SER A 19 -22.66 4.19 3.34
CA SER A 19 -21.45 4.70 2.69
C SER A 19 -20.21 4.55 3.57
N SER A 20 -20.35 4.72 4.89
CA SER A 20 -19.23 4.57 5.81
C SER A 20 -18.72 3.13 5.82
N GLU A 21 -19.62 2.16 5.92
CA GLU A 21 -19.27 0.73 5.95
C GLU A 21 -18.54 0.30 4.66
N PHE A 22 -19.00 0.76 3.49
CA PHE A 22 -18.36 0.52 2.21
C PHE A 22 -16.96 1.16 2.08
N ILE A 23 -16.79 2.40 2.56
CA ILE A 23 -15.48 3.09 2.51
C ILE A 23 -14.47 2.42 3.46
N TYR A 24 -14.91 1.98 4.64
CA TYR A 24 -14.02 1.31 5.59
C TYR A 24 -13.57 -0.06 5.08
N GLU A 25 -14.44 -0.84 4.44
CA GLU A 25 -14.08 -2.13 3.84
C GLU A 25 -13.15 -1.97 2.61
N GLY A 26 -13.33 -0.89 1.83
CA GLY A 26 -12.43 -0.54 0.73
C GLY A 26 -11.02 -0.15 1.18
N LEU A 27 -10.89 0.52 2.34
CA LEU A 27 -9.61 0.93 2.92
C LEU A 27 -8.95 -0.18 3.76
N SER A 28 -9.75 -1.09 4.36
CA SER A 28 -9.24 -2.20 5.18
C SER A 28 -8.58 -3.31 4.39
N ASN A 29 -8.72 -3.31 3.05
CA ASN A 29 -7.73 -3.93 2.17
C ASN A 29 -6.44 -3.12 2.28
N SER A 30 -5.81 -3.20 3.45
CA SER A 30 -4.54 -2.57 3.74
C SER A 30 -3.59 -2.92 2.63
N VAL A 31 -3.06 -1.90 1.96
CA VAL A 31 -1.97 -2.07 1.00
C VAL A 31 -0.82 -2.64 1.80
N GLU A 32 -0.69 -3.96 1.79
CA GLU A 32 0.48 -4.62 2.35
C GLU A 32 1.65 -4.18 1.49
N PRO A 33 2.65 -3.50 2.06
CA PRO A 33 3.73 -2.99 1.26
C PRO A 33 4.54 -4.17 0.72
N ASP A 34 4.80 -4.17 -0.58
CA ASP A 34 5.66 -5.18 -1.19
C ASP A 34 7.04 -5.21 -0.51
N TRP A 35 7.76 -6.33 -0.60
CA TRP A 35 9.09 -6.50 0.00
C TRP A 35 10.05 -5.34 -0.33
N TRP A 36 10.01 -4.80 -1.55
CA TRP A 36 10.88 -3.72 -2.00
C TRP A 36 10.52 -2.35 -1.42
N GLN A 37 9.32 -2.19 -0.84
CA GLN A 37 8.87 -0.95 -0.21
C GLN A 37 9.33 -0.83 1.25
N THR A 38 9.69 -1.95 1.88
CA THR A 38 10.06 -2.01 3.30
C THR A 38 11.52 -2.37 3.53
N GLU A 39 12.21 -2.95 2.55
CA GLU A 39 13.60 -3.37 2.67
C GLU A 39 14.62 -2.34 2.15
N ILE A 40 15.86 -2.48 2.62
CA ILE A 40 17.00 -1.66 2.19
C ILE A 40 17.62 -2.28 0.93
N ILE A 41 17.66 -1.51 -0.17
CA ILE A 41 18.25 -1.95 -1.43
C ILE A 41 19.68 -1.41 -1.56
N TYR A 42 20.64 -2.31 -1.75
CA TYR A 42 22.03 -1.96 -2.05
C TYR A 42 22.31 -2.15 -3.54
N GLN A 43 22.84 -1.11 -4.18
CA GLN A 43 23.36 -1.20 -5.54
C GLN A 43 24.85 -1.55 -5.48
N ILE A 44 25.23 -2.66 -6.12
CA ILE A 44 26.61 -3.14 -6.15
C ILE A 44 27.19 -2.99 -7.56
N TYR A 45 28.34 -2.33 -7.66
CA TYR A 45 29.13 -2.30 -8.90
C TYR A 45 30.12 -3.47 -8.91
N VAL A 46 29.73 -4.57 -9.58
CA VAL A 46 30.41 -5.88 -9.53
C VAL A 46 31.93 -5.77 -9.78
N ARG A 47 32.33 -5.05 -10.83
CA ARG A 47 33.74 -4.93 -11.24
C ARG A 47 34.68 -4.29 -10.22
N SER A 48 34.15 -3.69 -9.17
CA SER A 48 34.96 -3.10 -8.08
C SER A 48 34.60 -3.65 -6.71
N PHE A 49 33.77 -4.71 -6.62
CA PHE A 49 33.29 -5.24 -5.34
C PHE A 49 34.15 -6.40 -4.83
N LYS A 50 34.29 -7.47 -5.62
CA LYS A 50 35.04 -8.66 -5.24
C LYS A 50 35.56 -9.35 -6.49
N ASP A 51 36.86 -9.60 -6.50
CA ASP A 51 37.57 -10.44 -7.48
C ASP A 51 37.72 -11.85 -6.88
N SER A 52 37.28 -12.87 -7.61
CA SER A 52 37.29 -14.28 -7.16
C SER A 52 38.53 -15.05 -7.62
N ASP A 53 39.21 -14.61 -8.67
CA ASP A 53 40.26 -15.37 -9.36
C ASP A 53 41.62 -14.64 -9.42
N GLY A 54 41.68 -13.40 -8.96
CA GLY A 54 42.90 -12.62 -8.79
C GLY A 54 43.34 -11.87 -10.04
N ASP A 55 42.45 -11.66 -11.03
CA ASP A 55 42.76 -10.91 -12.26
C ASP A 55 42.73 -9.38 -12.08
N GLY A 56 42.24 -8.89 -10.93
CA GLY A 56 42.13 -7.49 -10.58
C GLY A 56 40.79 -6.83 -10.94
N VAL A 57 39.82 -7.58 -11.46
CA VAL A 57 38.48 -7.11 -11.83
C VAL A 57 37.43 -7.93 -11.09
N GLY A 58 36.45 -7.25 -10.49
CA GLY A 58 35.41 -7.97 -9.76
C GLY A 58 34.44 -8.75 -10.66
N ASP A 59 33.98 -9.89 -10.14
CA ASP A 59 33.15 -10.87 -10.85
C ASP A 59 32.03 -11.43 -9.94
N LEU A 60 31.26 -12.41 -10.44
CA LEU A 60 30.13 -13.03 -9.71
C LEU A 60 30.40 -14.48 -9.27
N ASN A 61 31.61 -15.00 -9.46
CA ASN A 61 31.89 -16.43 -9.48
C ASN A 61 32.57 -16.96 -8.19
#